data_AF-A0A9P5AUB9-F1
#
_entry.id   AF-A0A9P5AUB9-F1
#
_cell.length_a   1.000
_cell.length_b   1.000
_cell.length_c   1.000
_cell.angle_alpha   90.00
_cell.angle_beta   90.00
_cell.angle_gamma   90.00
#
_symmetry.space_group_name_H-M   'P 1'
#
loop_
_entity.id
_entity.type
_entity.pdbx_description
1 polymer ?
#
loop_
_entity_poly.entity_id
_entity_poly.type
_entity_poly.pdbx_seq_one_letter_code
_entity_poly.pdbx_strand_id
1 'polypeptide(L)'
;MSSNPFIVSWWPLALADPALFHVSIQTASLDEERRAQRGFPISELLMVDSVSLVRKKIGSSLLAIQDETLNSVVTLAAIEHGKGNIDASKAHIDGAKRIVGIRGGIDQVKQASPLTARMIAWVSLLVTGSPQYPIQDDLGIGDGVGPTLQWLLASSFLEVHDPIVDSLNLDPAIGDILIRLRGLFHQPDALSLLSPELHDLTCFVVHKLLLIPPLSDSPQSECLRCAMTLYMLIIHGTTYYTHTELANSIIQSLKGQLQPLAGKMGNVYFGSLQIWVLSVMIASATDPTDIRWLTYAARIAANAMGLRSWDDAVIHLRNILWLETERAGVFRQHWEAILT
;
A
#
# COMPACT_ATOMS: atom_id res chain seq x y z
N MET A 1 -12.20 0.85 -20.01
CA MET A 1 -10.78 0.59 -20.37
C MET A 1 -9.93 1.64 -19.68
N SER A 2 -9.35 1.32 -18.52
CA SER A 2 -8.40 2.21 -17.86
C SER A 2 -7.07 2.17 -18.62
N SER A 3 -6.65 3.29 -19.18
CA SER A 3 -5.34 3.42 -19.84
C SER A 3 -4.20 3.22 -18.83
N ASN A 4 -3.21 2.39 -19.18
CA ASN A 4 -2.06 2.12 -18.33
C ASN A 4 -1.32 3.44 -17.98
N PRO A 5 -1.19 3.82 -16.69
CA PRO A 5 -0.57 5.09 -16.27
C PRO A 5 0.89 5.21 -16.70
N PHE A 6 1.59 4.10 -16.89
CA PHE A 6 2.93 4.11 -17.47
C PHE A 6 2.92 4.66 -18.90
N ILE A 7 1.96 4.24 -19.73
CA ILE A 7 1.89 4.64 -21.14
C ILE A 7 1.43 6.10 -21.27
N VAL A 8 0.41 6.50 -20.49
CA VAL A 8 -0.22 7.82 -20.68
C VAL A 8 0.44 8.95 -19.91
N SER A 9 1.14 8.66 -18.82
CA SER A 9 1.71 9.70 -17.95
C SER A 9 3.23 9.59 -17.82
N TRP A 10 3.75 8.40 -17.55
CA TRP A 10 5.19 8.24 -17.30
C TRP A 10 6.04 8.28 -18.58
N TRP A 11 5.66 7.53 -19.61
CA TRP A 11 6.45 7.37 -20.82
C TRP A 11 6.70 8.67 -21.58
N PRO A 12 5.72 9.58 -21.75
CA PRO A 12 5.97 10.89 -22.36
C PRO A 12 7.03 11.72 -21.62
N LEU A 13 7.04 11.68 -20.28
CA LEU A 13 8.06 12.35 -19.47
C LEU A 13 9.42 11.69 -19.63
N ALA A 14 9.46 10.35 -19.63
CA ALA A 14 10.69 9.61 -19.83
C ALA A 14 11.32 9.92 -21.19
N LEU A 15 10.54 10.04 -22.27
CA LEU A 15 11.07 10.42 -23.59
C LEU A 15 11.62 11.86 -23.65
N ALA A 16 11.12 12.75 -22.79
CA ALA A 16 11.53 14.15 -22.76
C ALA A 16 12.78 14.42 -21.91
N ASP A 17 13.14 13.52 -20.99
CA ASP A 17 14.28 13.67 -20.10
C ASP A 17 15.25 12.48 -20.16
N PRO A 18 16.53 12.70 -20.54
CA PRO A 18 17.49 11.60 -20.69
C PRO A 18 17.72 10.80 -19.40
N ALA A 19 17.74 11.43 -18.23
CA ALA A 19 17.95 10.70 -16.98
C ALA A 19 16.76 9.77 -16.71
N LEU A 20 15.54 10.30 -16.84
CA LEU A 20 14.31 9.55 -16.64
C LEU A 20 14.13 8.43 -17.68
N PHE A 21 14.55 8.66 -18.93
CA PHE A 21 14.59 7.65 -19.97
C PHE A 21 15.46 6.45 -19.56
N HIS A 22 16.71 6.71 -19.17
CA HIS A 22 17.68 5.66 -18.85
C HIS A 22 17.25 4.84 -17.63
N VAL A 23 16.77 5.47 -16.55
CA VAL A 23 16.26 4.73 -15.37
C VAL A 23 15.01 3.93 -15.71
N SER A 24 14.18 4.38 -16.66
CA SER A 24 12.99 3.63 -17.08
C SER A 24 13.37 2.35 -17.82
N ILE A 25 14.35 2.42 -18.74
CA ILE A 25 14.89 1.23 -19.41
C ILE A 25 15.55 0.31 -18.41
N GLN A 26 16.32 0.85 -17.48
CA GLN A 26 16.99 0.08 -16.44
C GLN A 26 16.00 -0.67 -15.54
N THR A 27 14.84 -0.07 -15.25
CA THR A 27 13.76 -0.73 -14.51
C THR A 27 13.18 -1.90 -15.29
N ALA A 28 12.97 -1.75 -16.60
CA ALA A 28 12.52 -2.82 -17.47
C ALA A 28 13.54 -3.97 -17.54
N SER A 29 14.84 -3.66 -17.68
CA SER A 29 15.93 -4.63 -17.63
C SER A 29 15.94 -5.39 -16.30
N LEU A 30 15.79 -4.68 -15.17
CA LEU A 30 15.76 -5.30 -13.85
C LEU A 30 14.62 -6.32 -13.72
N ASP A 31 13.42 -5.98 -14.18
CA ASP A 31 12.26 -6.88 -14.13
C ASP A 31 12.49 -8.14 -14.99
N GLU A 32 13.00 -7.98 -16.21
CA GLU A 32 13.35 -9.10 -17.10
C GLU A 32 14.43 -10.01 -16.47
N GLU A 33 15.51 -9.41 -15.98
CA GLU A 33 16.63 -10.11 -15.36
C GLU A 33 16.22 -10.84 -14.06
N ARG A 34 15.35 -10.22 -13.25
CA ARG A 34 14.78 -10.83 -12.04
C ARG A 34 13.96 -12.07 -12.38
N ARG A 35 13.16 -12.04 -13.45
CA ARG A 35 12.40 -13.21 -13.94
C ARG A 35 13.33 -14.29 -14.49
N ALA A 36 14.43 -13.91 -15.13
CA ALA A 36 15.42 -14.84 -15.66
C ALA A 36 16.26 -15.53 -14.56
N GLN A 37 16.36 -14.93 -13.36
CA GLN A 37 17.12 -15.43 -12.21
C GLN A 37 18.62 -15.65 -12.51
N ARG A 38 19.23 -14.74 -13.28
CA ARG A 38 20.64 -14.85 -13.73
C ARG A 38 21.55 -13.70 -13.26
N GLY A 39 21.16 -12.99 -12.20
CA GLY A 39 21.82 -11.75 -11.79
C GLY A 39 21.36 -10.54 -12.61
N PHE A 40 22.08 -9.41 -12.54
CA PHE A 40 21.64 -8.12 -13.09
C PHE A 40 22.68 -7.40 -14.00
N PRO A 41 23.42 -8.10 -14.88
CA PRO A 41 24.51 -7.49 -15.65
C PRO A 41 24.08 -6.31 -16.56
N ILE A 42 22.90 -6.37 -17.17
CA ILE A 42 22.41 -5.29 -18.05
C ILE A 42 21.92 -4.11 -17.21
N SER A 43 21.17 -4.37 -16.14
CA SER A 43 20.76 -3.31 -15.21
C SER A 43 21.96 -2.65 -14.52
N GLU A 44 23.06 -3.37 -14.27
CA GLU A 44 24.32 -2.80 -13.77
C GLU A 44 25.02 -1.93 -14.81
N LEU A 45 25.08 -2.38 -16.07
CA LEU A 45 25.63 -1.58 -17.16
C LEU A 45 24.88 -0.25 -17.32
N LEU A 46 23.54 -0.30 -17.35
CA LEU A 46 22.68 0.88 -17.47
C LEU A 46 22.77 1.82 -16.24
N MET A 47 23.16 1.29 -15.07
CA MET A 47 23.28 2.08 -13.84
C MET A 47 24.31 3.19 -13.98
N VAL A 48 25.43 2.91 -14.66
CA VAL A 48 26.52 3.86 -14.84
C VAL A 48 26.03 5.12 -15.55
N ASP A 49 25.25 4.94 -16.63
CA ASP A 49 24.69 6.05 -17.41
C ASP A 49 23.61 6.79 -16.63
N SER A 50 22.68 6.06 -16.00
CA SER A 50 21.61 6.63 -15.17
C SER A 50 22.17 7.54 -14.07
N VAL A 51 23.14 7.05 -13.30
CA VAL A 51 23.74 7.80 -12.19
C VAL A 51 24.54 8.99 -12.70
N SER A 52 25.25 8.85 -13.82
CA SER A 52 25.99 9.96 -14.45
C SER A 52 25.06 11.11 -14.86
N LEU A 53 23.94 10.78 -15.52
CA LEU A 53 22.94 11.76 -15.92
C LEU A 53 22.28 12.45 -14.73
N VAL A 54 21.88 11.68 -13.71
CA VAL A 54 21.30 12.23 -12.48
C VAL A 54 22.30 13.14 -11.75
N ARG A 55 23.57 12.74 -11.64
CA ARG A 55 24.62 13.56 -11.03
C ARG A 55 24.80 14.89 -11.77
N LYS A 56 24.77 14.87 -13.11
CA LYS A 56 24.82 16.09 -13.93
C LYS A 56 23.62 17.01 -13.64
N LYS A 57 22.41 16.47 -13.49
CA LYS A 57 21.22 17.26 -13.13
C LYS A 57 21.34 17.86 -11.73
N ILE A 58 21.74 17.06 -10.74
CA ILE A 58 21.90 17.52 -9.34
C ILE A 58 22.98 18.60 -9.22
N GLY A 59 24.01 18.58 -10.06
CA GLY A 59 25.04 19.62 -10.12
C GLY A 59 24.53 21.00 -10.57
N SER A 60 23.31 21.09 -11.13
CA SER A 60 22.66 22.34 -11.53
C SER A 60 21.50 22.66 -10.60
N SER A 61 21.50 23.83 -9.97
CA SER A 61 20.44 24.25 -9.03
C SER A 61 19.04 24.24 -9.68
N LEU A 62 18.96 24.56 -10.96
CA LEU A 62 17.69 24.57 -11.70
C LEU A 62 17.21 23.16 -12.04
N LEU A 63 18.11 22.28 -12.50
CA LEU A 63 17.74 20.93 -12.93
C LEU A 63 17.52 19.99 -11.73
N ALA A 64 18.20 20.24 -10.61
CA ALA A 64 18.12 19.40 -9.41
C ALA A 64 16.70 19.28 -8.84
N ILE A 65 15.88 20.32 -8.98
CA ILE A 65 14.52 20.39 -8.40
C ILE A 65 13.41 20.00 -9.37
N GLN A 66 13.73 19.65 -10.61
CA GLN A 66 12.76 19.23 -11.61
C GLN A 66 12.07 17.92 -11.24
N ASP A 67 10.84 17.74 -11.74
CA ASP A 67 10.05 16.53 -11.54
C ASP A 67 10.75 15.28 -12.07
N GLU A 68 11.40 15.37 -13.22
CA GLU A 68 12.13 14.25 -13.84
C GLU A 68 13.36 13.86 -13.03
N THR A 69 13.99 14.81 -12.33
CA THR A 69 15.10 14.52 -11.41
C THR A 69 14.61 13.73 -10.20
N LEU A 70 13.51 14.16 -9.56
CA LEU A 70 12.88 13.43 -8.45
C LEU A 70 12.46 12.02 -8.88
N ASN A 71 11.75 11.91 -10.01
CA ASN A 71 11.32 10.63 -10.56
C ASN A 71 12.52 9.73 -10.87
N SER A 72 13.63 10.28 -11.37
CA SER A 72 14.84 9.50 -11.63
C SER A 72 15.48 8.99 -10.33
N VAL A 73 15.63 9.85 -9.33
CA VAL A 73 16.25 9.50 -8.04
C VAL A 73 15.43 8.43 -7.33
N VAL A 74 14.10 8.54 -7.30
CA VAL A 74 13.26 7.55 -6.62
C VAL A 74 13.19 6.22 -7.37
N THR A 75 13.23 6.25 -8.70
CA THR A 75 13.33 5.04 -9.52
C THR A 75 14.65 4.32 -9.27
N LEU A 76 15.76 5.06 -9.14
CA LEU A 76 17.04 4.48 -8.75
C LEU A 76 16.99 3.82 -7.37
N ALA A 77 16.30 4.41 -6.39
CA ALA A 77 16.09 3.78 -5.10
C ALA A 77 15.37 2.43 -5.24
N ALA A 78 14.32 2.38 -6.05
CA ALA A 78 13.57 1.16 -6.35
C ALA A 78 14.41 0.08 -7.05
N ILE A 79 15.30 0.49 -7.97
CA ILE A 79 16.21 -0.41 -8.68
C ILE A 79 17.24 -1.00 -7.71
N GLU A 80 17.93 -0.15 -6.94
CA GLU A 80 18.93 -0.60 -5.96
C GLU A 80 18.31 -1.52 -4.91
N HIS A 81 17.12 -1.18 -4.42
CA HIS A 81 16.35 -2.03 -3.53
C HIS A 81 16.03 -3.39 -4.17
N GLY A 82 15.56 -3.40 -5.43
CA GLY A 82 15.26 -4.63 -6.17
C GLY A 82 16.48 -5.53 -6.41
N LYS A 83 17.69 -4.96 -6.39
CA LYS A 83 18.97 -5.71 -6.44
C LYS A 83 19.47 -6.17 -5.07
N GLY A 84 18.82 -5.75 -3.98
CA GLY A 84 19.24 -6.02 -2.60
C GLY A 84 20.24 -5.01 -2.04
N ASN A 85 20.53 -3.91 -2.74
CA ASN A 85 21.47 -2.87 -2.32
C ASN A 85 20.75 -1.83 -1.42
N ILE A 86 20.42 -2.26 -0.20
CA ILE A 86 19.58 -1.48 0.73
C ILE A 86 20.20 -0.12 1.10
N ASP A 87 21.52 -0.07 1.32
CA ASP A 87 22.22 1.18 1.67
C ASP A 87 22.17 2.22 0.53
N ALA A 88 22.36 1.76 -0.71
CA ALA A 88 22.28 2.61 -1.90
C ALA A 88 20.85 3.12 -2.11
N SER A 89 19.85 2.24 -1.96
CA SER A 89 18.44 2.63 -1.98
C SER A 89 18.14 3.72 -0.96
N LYS A 90 18.57 3.53 0.30
CA LYS A 90 18.37 4.52 1.36
C LYS A 90 19.03 5.86 1.04
N ALA A 91 20.25 5.85 0.51
CA ALA A 91 20.93 7.09 0.11
C ALA A 91 20.16 7.85 -0.98
N HIS A 92 19.53 7.15 -1.93
CA HIS A 92 18.65 7.76 -2.92
C HIS A 92 17.38 8.34 -2.30
N ILE A 93 16.73 7.62 -1.37
CA ILE A 93 15.55 8.13 -0.63
C ILE A 93 15.91 9.39 0.16
N ASP A 94 17.03 9.41 0.88
CA ASP A 94 17.48 10.60 1.61
C ASP A 94 17.77 11.78 0.66
N GLY A 95 18.28 11.50 -0.53
CA GLY A 95 18.44 12.48 -1.61
C GLY A 95 17.09 13.05 -2.08
N ALA A 96 16.13 12.19 -2.36
CA ALA A 96 14.78 12.60 -2.77
C ALA A 96 14.10 13.46 -1.69
N LYS A 97 14.18 13.06 -0.42
CA LYS A 97 13.62 13.82 0.71
C LYS A 97 14.18 15.24 0.80
N ARG A 98 15.49 15.43 0.58
CA ARG A 98 16.10 16.77 0.54
C ARG A 98 15.54 17.64 -0.59
N ILE A 99 15.38 17.07 -1.79
CA ILE A 99 14.83 17.81 -2.94
C ILE A 99 13.35 18.16 -2.70
N VAL A 100 12.56 17.25 -2.13
CA VAL A 100 11.17 17.51 -1.73
C VAL A 100 11.11 18.63 -0.69
N GLY A 101 11.99 18.62 0.31
CA GLY A 101 12.09 19.69 1.31
C GLY A 101 12.39 21.06 0.70
N ILE A 102 13.29 21.13 -0.29
CA ILE A 102 13.58 22.37 -1.03
C ILE A 102 12.34 22.87 -1.79
N ARG A 103 11.48 21.95 -2.26
CA ARG A 103 10.23 22.26 -2.95
C ARG A 103 9.05 22.57 -2.00
N GLY A 104 9.27 22.55 -0.68
CA GLY A 104 8.26 22.87 0.31
C GLY A 104 7.35 21.71 0.69
N GLY A 105 7.77 20.46 0.47
CA GLY A 105 7.04 19.27 0.90
C GLY A 105 6.31 18.52 -0.22
N ILE A 106 5.70 17.38 0.14
CA ILE A 106 5.00 16.50 -0.79
C ILE A 106 3.76 17.18 -1.38
N ASP A 107 3.02 17.96 -0.58
CA ASP A 107 1.84 18.66 -1.09
C ASP A 107 2.19 19.68 -2.18
N GLN A 108 3.25 20.47 -1.97
CA GLN A 108 3.76 21.40 -2.98
C GLN A 108 4.25 20.68 -4.25
N VAL A 109 4.88 19.50 -4.10
CA VAL A 109 5.22 18.65 -5.25
C VAL A 109 3.95 18.16 -5.95
N LYS A 110 2.90 17.79 -5.23
CA LYS A 110 1.63 17.29 -5.78
C LYS A 110 0.90 18.36 -6.59
N GLN A 111 0.89 19.61 -6.12
CA GLN A 111 0.30 20.73 -6.83
C GLN A 111 0.99 20.99 -8.19
N ALA A 112 2.30 20.78 -8.26
CA ALA A 112 3.07 20.93 -9.50
C ALA A 112 2.97 19.70 -10.41
N SER A 113 3.14 18.50 -9.85
CA SER A 113 3.09 17.22 -10.56
C SER A 113 2.51 16.13 -9.65
N PRO A 114 1.22 15.79 -9.81
CA PRO A 114 0.58 14.72 -9.05
C PRO A 114 1.29 13.37 -9.24
N LEU A 115 1.78 13.07 -10.44
CA LEU A 115 2.52 11.83 -10.71
C LEU A 115 3.81 11.76 -9.89
N THR A 116 4.59 12.84 -9.85
CA THR A 116 5.86 12.87 -9.10
C THR A 116 5.61 12.70 -7.61
N ALA A 117 4.60 13.38 -7.05
CA ALA A 117 4.25 13.22 -5.64
C ALA A 117 3.86 11.77 -5.30
N ARG A 118 3.04 11.13 -6.14
CA ARG A 118 2.66 9.71 -6.00
C ARG A 118 3.88 8.80 -6.00
N MET A 119 4.73 8.93 -7.02
CA MET A 119 5.92 8.09 -7.16
C MET A 119 6.87 8.25 -5.97
N ILE A 120 7.08 9.49 -5.52
CA ILE A 120 7.96 9.78 -4.40
C ILE A 120 7.45 9.20 -3.09
N ALA A 121 6.21 9.52 -2.70
CA ALA A 121 5.64 9.04 -1.44
C ALA A 121 5.51 7.51 -1.44
N TRP A 122 5.02 6.94 -2.54
CA TRP A 122 4.74 5.51 -2.66
C TRP A 122 6.01 4.66 -2.70
N VAL A 123 6.97 4.98 -3.58
CA VAL A 123 8.21 4.19 -3.66
C VAL A 123 9.03 4.31 -2.39
N SER A 124 9.12 5.52 -1.80
CA SER A 124 9.86 5.71 -0.55
C SER A 124 9.30 4.85 0.58
N LEU A 125 7.97 4.76 0.70
CA LEU A 125 7.32 3.87 1.65
C LEU A 125 7.69 2.40 1.40
N LEU A 126 7.58 1.93 0.16
CA LEU A 126 7.75 0.51 -0.15
C LEU A 126 9.20 0.04 0.05
N VAL A 127 10.19 0.80 -0.42
CA VAL A 127 11.61 0.39 -0.35
C VAL A 127 12.22 0.56 1.04
N THR A 128 11.57 1.30 1.93
CA THR A 128 12.02 1.47 3.32
C THR A 128 11.15 0.72 4.33
N GLY A 129 10.05 0.14 3.88
CA GLY A 129 9.07 -0.54 4.74
C GLY A 129 8.33 0.38 5.72
N SER A 130 8.45 1.71 5.59
CA SER A 130 7.83 2.68 6.52
C SER A 130 7.60 4.05 5.87
N PRO A 131 6.57 4.81 6.29
CA PRO A 131 6.33 6.16 5.79
C PRO A 131 7.57 7.06 5.95
N GLN A 132 8.01 7.67 4.85
CA GLN A 132 9.17 8.58 4.84
C GLN A 132 8.80 10.06 4.88
N TYR A 133 7.50 10.34 4.73
CA TYR A 133 6.91 11.67 4.75
C TYR A 133 5.77 11.69 5.77
N PRO A 134 5.52 12.83 6.44
CA PRO A 134 4.36 12.98 7.30
C PRO A 134 3.06 12.96 6.47
N ILE A 135 1.93 13.03 7.17
CA ILE A 135 0.61 13.29 6.56
C ILE A 135 0.15 14.71 6.93
N GLN A 136 -0.73 15.28 6.12
CA GLN A 136 -1.51 16.45 6.54
C GLN A 136 -2.68 16.00 7.42
N ASP A 137 -3.19 16.93 8.24
CA ASP A 137 -4.47 16.73 8.92
C ASP A 137 -5.66 16.92 7.97
N ASP A 138 -6.88 16.70 8.49
CA ASP A 138 -8.10 16.84 7.70
C ASP A 138 -8.42 18.32 7.34
N LEU A 139 -7.68 19.30 7.90
CA LEU A 139 -7.75 20.71 7.51
C LEU A 139 -6.74 21.07 6.39
N GLY A 140 -5.95 20.09 5.94
CA GLY A 140 -4.88 20.30 4.96
C GLY A 140 -3.64 20.97 5.53
N ILE A 141 -3.49 21.02 6.86
CA ILE A 141 -2.32 21.60 7.51
C ILE A 141 -1.18 20.56 7.51
N GLY A 142 -0.02 20.97 6.99
CA GLY A 142 1.20 20.16 6.92
C GLY A 142 1.82 20.15 5.52
N ASP A 143 3.02 19.59 5.40
CA ASP A 143 3.80 19.51 4.16
C ASP A 143 3.91 18.07 3.62
N GLY A 144 3.10 17.16 4.17
CA GLY A 144 3.12 15.72 3.93
C GLY A 144 2.17 15.23 2.83
N VAL A 145 1.86 13.94 2.87
CA VAL A 145 0.82 13.34 2.03
C VAL A 145 -0.54 13.84 2.50
N GLY A 146 -1.24 14.58 1.63
CA GLY A 146 -2.54 15.18 1.93
C GLY A 146 -3.73 14.23 1.77
N PRO A 147 -4.86 14.48 2.48
CA PRO A 147 -6.09 13.74 2.30
C PRO A 147 -6.66 13.92 0.89
N THR A 148 -7.43 12.93 0.43
CA THR A 148 -8.21 13.06 -0.81
C THR A 148 -9.53 13.77 -0.56
N LEU A 149 -10.15 14.30 -1.62
CA LEU A 149 -11.50 14.88 -1.50
C LEU A 149 -12.50 13.83 -0.98
N GLN A 150 -12.40 12.59 -1.46
CA GLN A 150 -13.23 11.48 -1.00
C GLN A 150 -13.04 11.23 0.50
N TRP A 151 -11.80 11.24 0.98
CA TRP A 151 -11.51 11.11 2.41
C TRP A 151 -12.19 12.21 3.24
N LEU A 152 -12.10 13.46 2.79
CA LEU A 152 -12.70 14.61 3.47
C LEU A 152 -14.22 14.53 3.48
N LEU A 153 -14.83 14.18 2.34
CA LEU A 153 -16.28 14.00 2.23
C LEU A 153 -16.77 12.85 3.13
N ALA A 154 -15.95 11.81 3.33
CA ALA A 154 -16.29 10.70 4.21
C ALA A 154 -16.39 11.09 5.69
N SER A 155 -16.06 12.33 6.08
CA SER A 155 -16.25 12.82 7.46
C SER A 155 -17.71 12.78 7.88
N SER A 156 -18.66 12.92 6.94
CA SER A 156 -20.09 12.85 7.25
C SER A 156 -20.51 11.48 7.78
N PHE A 157 -19.75 10.42 7.49
CA PHE A 157 -20.05 9.08 8.01
C PHE A 157 -19.68 8.92 9.49
N LEU A 158 -18.84 9.80 10.05
CA LEU A 158 -18.50 9.78 11.48
C LEU A 158 -19.66 10.25 12.36
N GLU A 159 -20.60 11.01 11.80
CA GLU A 159 -21.79 11.48 12.52
C GLU A 159 -22.86 10.38 12.65
N VAL A 160 -22.70 9.26 11.92
CA VAL A 160 -23.63 8.14 11.89
C VAL A 160 -23.10 7.02 12.79
N HIS A 161 -23.94 6.54 13.71
CA HIS A 161 -23.62 5.40 14.56
C HIS A 161 -23.41 4.13 13.71
N ASP A 162 -22.24 3.51 13.79
CA ASP A 162 -21.94 2.23 13.13
C ASP A 162 -21.88 1.12 14.19
N PRO A 163 -22.98 0.36 14.38
CA PRO A 163 -23.07 -0.64 15.44
C PRO A 163 -22.01 -1.75 15.33
N ILE A 164 -21.47 -1.99 14.12
CA ILE A 164 -20.40 -2.96 13.94
C ILE A 164 -19.11 -2.39 14.52
N VAL A 165 -18.75 -1.16 14.19
CA VAL A 165 -17.54 -0.50 14.69
C VAL A 165 -17.61 -0.32 16.22
N ASP A 166 -18.76 0.11 16.74
CA ASP A 166 -18.97 0.31 18.18
C ASP A 166 -18.82 -0.99 18.97
N SER A 167 -19.22 -2.13 18.39
CA SER A 167 -19.08 -3.44 19.03
C SER A 167 -17.63 -3.94 19.13
N LEU A 168 -16.71 -3.38 18.33
CA LEU A 168 -15.32 -3.83 18.26
C LEU A 168 -14.41 -3.20 19.32
N ASN A 169 -14.90 -2.18 20.06
CA ASN A 169 -14.15 -1.46 21.11
C ASN A 169 -12.75 -1.04 20.64
N LEU A 170 -12.70 -0.33 19.52
CA LEU A 170 -11.47 0.06 18.84
C LEU A 170 -10.87 1.33 19.44
N ASP A 171 -9.56 1.50 19.23
CA ASP A 171 -8.92 2.80 19.35
C ASP A 171 -9.63 3.81 18.42
N PRO A 172 -9.95 5.04 18.91
CA PRO A 172 -10.74 6.00 18.14
C PRO A 172 -10.14 6.32 16.77
N ALA A 173 -8.81 6.41 16.66
CA ALA A 173 -8.17 6.72 15.37
C ALA A 173 -8.33 5.57 14.37
N ILE A 174 -8.33 4.32 14.84
CA ILE A 174 -8.58 3.14 13.98
C ILE A 174 -10.07 3.05 13.61
N GLY A 175 -10.97 3.32 14.55
CA GLY A 175 -12.41 3.39 14.31
C GLY A 175 -12.77 4.40 13.23
N ASP A 176 -12.25 5.63 13.33
CA ASP A 176 -12.48 6.70 12.36
C ASP A 176 -12.04 6.32 10.95
N ILE A 177 -10.86 5.69 10.82
CA ILE A 177 -10.35 5.23 9.53
C ILE A 177 -11.28 4.15 8.95
N LEU A 178 -11.69 3.18 9.77
CA LEU A 178 -12.59 2.12 9.34
C LEU A 178 -13.94 2.68 8.88
N ILE A 179 -14.57 3.58 9.65
CA ILE A 179 -15.87 4.19 9.31
C ILE A 179 -15.79 4.91 7.97
N ARG A 180 -14.75 5.74 7.77
CA ARG A 180 -14.57 6.48 6.51
C ARG A 180 -14.40 5.54 5.32
N LEU A 181 -13.53 4.52 5.45
CA LEU A 181 -13.30 3.56 4.38
C LEU A 181 -14.57 2.75 4.05
N ARG A 182 -15.34 2.34 5.06
CA ARG A 182 -16.63 1.66 4.87
C ARG A 182 -17.62 2.57 4.15
N GLY A 183 -17.74 3.81 4.62
CA GLY A 183 -18.59 4.82 4.02
C GLY A 183 -18.27 5.04 2.55
N LEU A 184 -16.99 5.03 2.18
CA LEU A 184 -16.53 5.15 0.80
C LEU A 184 -16.78 3.89 -0.04
N PHE A 185 -16.38 2.71 0.45
CA PHE A 185 -16.38 1.48 -0.35
C PHE A 185 -17.75 0.82 -0.49
N HIS A 186 -18.69 1.14 0.41
CA HIS A 186 -20.06 0.64 0.33
C HIS A 186 -20.99 1.56 -0.48
N GLN A 187 -20.52 2.68 -1.03
CA GLN A 187 -21.33 3.47 -1.96
C GLN A 187 -21.55 2.72 -3.28
N PRO A 188 -22.72 2.89 -3.93
CA PRO A 188 -22.98 2.31 -5.25
C PRO A 188 -21.92 2.67 -6.30
N ASP A 189 -21.36 3.89 -6.20
CA ASP A 189 -20.35 4.41 -7.13
C ASP A 189 -18.92 4.18 -6.63
N ALA A 190 -18.67 3.36 -5.60
CA ALA A 190 -17.32 3.13 -5.09
C ALA A 190 -16.34 2.60 -6.17
N LEU A 191 -16.86 1.87 -7.16
CA LEU A 191 -16.10 1.37 -8.31
C LEU A 191 -15.79 2.44 -9.36
N SER A 192 -16.41 3.62 -9.27
CA SER A 192 -16.09 4.76 -10.13
C SER A 192 -14.80 5.47 -9.73
N LEU A 193 -14.18 5.10 -8.60
CA LEU A 193 -12.87 5.60 -8.21
C LEU A 193 -11.88 5.33 -9.35
N LEU A 194 -11.39 6.40 -9.97
CA LEU A 194 -10.38 6.26 -11.01
C LEU A 194 -9.10 5.72 -10.38
N SER A 195 -8.32 4.92 -11.12
CA SER A 195 -7.06 4.35 -10.61
C SER A 195 -6.13 5.38 -9.93
N PRO A 196 -5.99 6.63 -10.42
CA PRO A 196 -5.22 7.66 -9.72
C PRO A 196 -5.83 8.11 -8.38
N GLU A 197 -7.16 8.17 -8.26
CA GLU A 197 -7.86 8.53 -7.03
C GLU A 197 -7.73 7.43 -5.98
N LEU A 198 -7.87 6.17 -6.40
CA LEU A 198 -7.63 5.03 -5.53
C LEU A 198 -6.17 4.98 -5.07
N HIS A 199 -5.22 5.32 -5.94
CA HIS A 199 -3.82 5.44 -5.55
C HIS A 199 -3.62 6.53 -4.48
N ASP A 200 -4.16 7.73 -4.70
CA ASP A 200 -4.01 8.83 -3.76
C ASP A 200 -4.65 8.51 -2.40
N LEU A 201 -5.83 7.87 -2.40
CA LEU A 201 -6.51 7.40 -1.19
C LEU A 201 -5.68 6.34 -0.47
N THR A 202 -5.21 5.32 -1.19
CA THR A 202 -4.35 4.27 -0.63
C THR A 202 -3.07 4.84 -0.06
N CYS A 203 -2.40 5.75 -0.78
CA CYS A 203 -1.18 6.40 -0.34
C CYS A 203 -1.41 7.10 1.01
N PHE A 204 -2.44 7.94 1.09
CA PHE A 204 -2.77 8.66 2.33
C PHE A 204 -3.13 7.72 3.48
N VAL A 205 -4.03 6.75 3.25
CA VAL A 205 -4.53 5.84 4.29
C VAL A 205 -3.43 4.93 4.82
N VAL A 206 -2.59 4.36 3.94
CA VAL A 206 -1.46 3.52 4.36
C VAL A 206 -0.44 4.33 5.14
N HIS A 207 -0.12 5.57 4.72
CA HIS A 207 0.75 6.45 5.51
C HIS A 207 0.15 6.73 6.89
N LYS A 208 -1.14 7.06 6.96
CA LYS A 208 -1.85 7.31 8.21
C LYS A 208 -1.83 6.10 9.15
N LEU A 209 -2.13 4.90 8.65
CA LEU A 209 -2.15 3.67 9.45
C LEU A 209 -0.76 3.24 9.94
N LEU A 210 0.28 3.45 9.14
CA LEU A 210 1.65 3.06 9.50
C LEU A 210 2.37 4.09 10.37
N LEU A 211 1.92 5.35 10.38
CA LEU A 211 2.40 6.38 11.32
C LEU A 211 1.79 6.22 12.72
N ILE A 212 0.64 5.55 12.85
CA ILE A 212 0.08 5.18 14.16
C ILE A 212 0.99 4.12 14.79
N PRO A 213 1.50 4.35 16.02
CA PRO A 213 2.36 3.38 16.70
C PRO A 213 1.60 2.07 17.01
N PRO A 214 2.30 0.93 17.14
CA PRO A 214 1.64 -0.35 17.46
C PRO A 214 0.78 -0.28 18.71
N LEU A 215 -0.48 -0.72 18.60
CA LEU A 215 -1.48 -0.61 19.68
C LEU A 215 -1.49 -1.85 20.57
N SER A 216 -0.46 -2.00 21.40
CA SER A 216 -0.28 -3.20 22.25
C SER A 216 -1.41 -3.42 23.26
N ASP A 217 -2.06 -2.35 23.70
CA ASP A 217 -3.16 -2.40 24.68
C ASP A 217 -4.53 -2.73 24.04
N SER A 218 -4.61 -2.71 22.69
CA SER A 218 -5.84 -3.04 21.94
C SER A 218 -5.51 -3.98 20.77
N PRO A 219 -5.43 -5.31 21.02
CA PRO A 219 -5.12 -6.30 19.98
C PRO A 219 -6.07 -6.25 18.77
N GLN A 220 -7.35 -5.94 19.00
CA GLN A 220 -8.35 -5.76 17.94
C GLN A 220 -7.96 -4.61 17.00
N SER A 221 -7.61 -3.46 17.58
CA SER A 221 -7.22 -2.26 16.83
C SER A 221 -5.92 -2.49 16.09
N GLU A 222 -4.94 -3.15 16.70
CA GLU A 222 -3.69 -3.50 16.03
C GLU A 222 -3.91 -4.49 14.87
N CYS A 223 -4.76 -5.49 15.06
CA CYS A 223 -5.12 -6.43 13.99
C CYS A 223 -5.77 -5.70 12.83
N LEU A 224 -6.72 -4.80 13.13
CA LEU A 224 -7.44 -4.04 12.13
C LEU A 224 -6.53 -3.02 11.43
N ARG A 225 -5.62 -2.35 12.14
CA ARG A 225 -4.62 -1.43 11.56
C ARG A 225 -3.75 -2.14 10.52
N CYS A 226 -3.20 -3.31 10.88
CA CYS A 226 -2.41 -4.15 9.99
C CYS A 226 -3.23 -4.67 8.80
N ALA A 227 -4.40 -5.24 9.06
CA ALA A 227 -5.26 -5.81 8.03
C ALA A 227 -5.83 -4.74 7.07
N MET A 228 -6.22 -3.55 7.54
CA MET A 228 -6.60 -2.44 6.65
C MET A 228 -5.43 -2.00 5.77
N THR A 229 -4.22 -1.95 6.32
CA THR A 229 -3.03 -1.64 5.51
C THR A 229 -2.85 -2.66 4.38
N LEU A 230 -2.89 -3.95 4.69
CA LEU A 230 -2.85 -5.04 3.69
C LEU A 230 -3.99 -4.94 2.68
N TYR A 231 -5.20 -4.65 3.14
CA TYR A 231 -6.37 -4.54 2.29
C TYR A 231 -6.24 -3.40 1.27
N MET A 232 -5.77 -2.23 1.72
CA MET A 232 -5.51 -1.09 0.84
C MET A 232 -4.42 -1.42 -0.19
N LEU A 233 -3.37 -2.16 0.20
CA LEU A 233 -2.34 -2.65 -0.74
C LEU A 233 -2.91 -3.64 -1.76
N ILE A 234 -3.79 -4.54 -1.34
CA ILE A 234 -4.47 -5.49 -2.24
C ILE A 234 -5.31 -4.73 -3.26
N ILE A 235 -6.26 -3.89 -2.85
CA ILE A 235 -7.19 -3.24 -3.78
C ILE A 235 -6.48 -2.29 -4.74
N HIS A 236 -5.43 -1.59 -4.27
CA HIS A 236 -4.63 -0.71 -5.11
C HIS A 236 -3.77 -1.49 -6.12
N GLY A 237 -3.06 -2.51 -5.61
CA GLY A 237 -2.23 -3.36 -6.43
C GLY A 237 -0.90 -2.83 -6.91
N THR A 238 -0.22 -3.63 -7.72
CA THR A 238 1.19 -3.47 -8.05
C THR A 238 1.43 -2.60 -9.29
N THR A 239 0.53 -1.67 -9.60
CA THR A 239 0.57 -0.84 -10.81
C THR A 239 1.90 -0.07 -10.98
N TYR A 240 2.55 0.30 -9.87
CA TYR A 240 3.79 1.09 -9.87
C TYR A 240 5.02 0.31 -9.37
N TYR A 241 4.86 -0.45 -8.30
CA TYR A 241 5.91 -1.26 -7.69
C TYR A 241 5.27 -2.39 -6.88
N THR A 242 6.03 -3.44 -6.59
CA THR A 242 5.53 -4.55 -5.76
C THR A 242 5.41 -4.16 -4.29
N HIS A 243 4.39 -4.67 -3.59
CA HIS A 243 4.18 -4.45 -2.16
C HIS A 243 4.63 -5.63 -1.31
N THR A 244 5.22 -6.67 -1.92
CA THR A 244 5.44 -7.98 -1.28
C THR A 244 6.21 -7.88 0.03
N GLU A 245 7.28 -7.08 0.09
CA GLU A 245 8.13 -7.01 1.28
C GLU A 245 7.44 -6.29 2.45
N LEU A 246 6.76 -5.16 2.17
CA LEU A 246 5.93 -4.47 3.15
C LEU A 246 4.79 -5.38 3.64
N ALA A 247 4.09 -6.05 2.72
CA ALA A 247 3.01 -6.96 3.06
C ALA A 247 3.50 -8.12 3.94
N ASN A 248 4.64 -8.73 3.61
CA ASN A 248 5.22 -9.80 4.40
C ASN A 248 5.60 -9.35 5.82
N SER A 249 6.17 -8.15 5.98
CA SER A 249 6.47 -7.57 7.28
C SER A 249 5.20 -7.41 8.14
N ILE A 250 4.13 -6.87 7.54
CA ILE A 250 2.84 -6.67 8.22
C ILE A 250 2.20 -8.03 8.58
N ILE A 251 2.27 -9.02 7.70
CA ILE A 251 1.78 -10.38 7.95
C ILE A 251 2.49 -11.01 9.16
N GLN A 252 3.83 -10.87 9.26
CA GLN A 252 4.56 -11.41 10.41
C GLN A 252 4.14 -10.72 11.72
N SER A 253 3.96 -9.40 11.71
CA SER A 253 3.44 -8.66 12.87
C SER A 253 2.06 -9.19 13.29
N LEU A 254 1.15 -9.30 12.34
CA LEU A 254 -0.22 -9.74 12.56
C LEU A 254 -0.30 -11.20 13.03
N LYS A 255 0.55 -12.08 12.50
CA LYS A 255 0.69 -13.48 12.96
C LYS A 255 1.15 -13.55 14.41
N GLY A 256 2.10 -12.69 14.80
CA GLY A 256 2.55 -12.55 16.19
C GLY A 256 1.43 -12.13 17.14
N GLN A 257 0.46 -11.33 16.68
CA GLN A 257 -0.72 -10.93 17.46
C GLN A 257 -1.79 -12.04 17.53
N LEU A 258 -2.01 -12.77 16.44
CA LEU A 258 -3.06 -13.80 16.36
C LEU A 258 -2.70 -15.11 17.07
N GLN A 259 -1.42 -15.51 17.08
CA GLN A 259 -0.99 -16.77 17.69
C GLN A 259 -1.30 -16.87 19.20
N PRO A 260 -1.03 -15.85 20.04
CA PRO A 260 -1.40 -15.86 21.45
C PRO A 260 -2.92 -15.90 21.68
N LEU A 261 -3.70 -15.32 20.77
CA LEU A 261 -5.16 -15.28 20.84
C LEU A 261 -5.79 -16.64 20.53
N ALA A 262 -5.14 -17.45 19.66
CA ALA A 262 -5.55 -18.82 19.35
C ALA A 262 -5.54 -19.77 20.57
N GLY A 263 -4.66 -19.54 21.55
CA GLY A 263 -4.58 -20.36 22.76
C GLY A 263 -5.56 -19.99 23.88
N LYS A 264 -6.14 -18.78 23.84
CA LYS A 264 -7.08 -18.26 24.86
C LYS A 264 -8.54 -18.28 24.39
N MET A 265 -8.80 -18.98 23.28
CA MET A 265 -9.96 -18.90 22.39
C MET A 265 -11.25 -19.55 22.96
N GLY A 266 -11.43 -19.50 24.28
CA GLY A 266 -12.71 -19.79 24.92
C GLY A 266 -13.65 -18.56 24.96
N ASN A 267 -13.18 -17.34 24.67
CA ASN A 267 -13.97 -16.15 24.99
C ASN A 267 -13.79 -14.89 24.10
N VAL A 268 -13.11 -14.94 22.96
CA VAL A 268 -12.99 -13.75 22.07
C VAL A 268 -13.69 -14.03 20.73
N TYR A 269 -14.99 -13.73 20.69
CA TYR A 269 -15.83 -13.79 19.51
C TYR A 269 -15.43 -12.68 18.53
N PHE A 270 -14.58 -13.01 17.55
CA PHE A 270 -14.22 -12.07 16.50
C PHE A 270 -15.17 -12.09 15.29
N GLY A 271 -16.16 -12.99 15.23
CA GLY A 271 -17.23 -13.02 14.23
C GLY A 271 -16.76 -12.64 12.81
N SER A 272 -17.40 -11.63 12.21
CA SER A 272 -17.03 -11.12 10.89
C SER A 272 -15.60 -10.56 10.80
N LEU A 273 -15.06 -9.97 11.88
CA LEU A 273 -13.71 -9.42 11.92
C LEU A 273 -12.65 -10.53 11.77
N GLN A 274 -12.86 -11.70 12.38
CA GLN A 274 -11.94 -12.83 12.23
C GLN A 274 -11.84 -13.28 10.78
N ILE A 275 -13.00 -13.49 10.16
CA ILE A 275 -13.12 -13.92 8.77
C ILE A 275 -12.47 -12.90 7.86
N TRP A 276 -12.74 -11.61 8.08
CA TRP A 276 -12.15 -10.54 7.29
C TRP A 276 -10.62 -10.47 7.42
N VAL A 277 -10.08 -10.47 8.64
CA VAL A 277 -8.62 -10.44 8.87
C VAL A 277 -7.93 -11.63 8.22
N LEU A 278 -8.44 -12.84 8.42
CA LEU A 278 -7.86 -14.05 7.83
C LEU A 278 -7.91 -14.02 6.30
N SER A 279 -9.00 -13.52 5.73
CA SER A 279 -9.15 -13.36 4.28
C SER A 279 -8.10 -12.44 3.69
N VAL A 280 -7.91 -11.28 4.32
CA VAL A 280 -6.92 -10.28 3.89
C VAL A 280 -5.50 -10.81 4.01
N MET A 281 -5.19 -11.51 5.10
CA MET A 281 -3.89 -12.14 5.29
C MET A 281 -3.60 -13.19 4.23
N ILE A 282 -4.55 -14.09 3.95
CA ILE A 282 -4.39 -15.15 2.95
C ILE A 282 -4.16 -14.55 1.57
N ALA A 283 -4.97 -13.56 1.18
CA ALA A 283 -4.85 -12.88 -0.11
C ALA A 283 -3.55 -12.07 -0.26
N SER A 284 -2.90 -11.70 0.86
CA SER A 284 -1.62 -10.97 0.86
C SER A 284 -0.40 -11.87 0.95
N ALA A 285 -0.54 -13.10 1.47
CA ALA A 285 0.58 -13.96 1.80
C ALA A 285 1.24 -14.56 0.55
N THR A 286 2.57 -14.51 0.51
CA THR A 286 3.37 -15.16 -0.55
C THR A 286 4.12 -16.40 -0.06
N ASP A 287 4.33 -16.53 1.26
CA ASP A 287 5.05 -17.66 1.84
C ASP A 287 4.14 -18.91 1.97
N PRO A 288 4.53 -20.08 1.41
CA PRO A 288 3.71 -21.29 1.45
C PRO A 288 3.42 -21.84 2.86
N THR A 289 4.28 -21.56 3.84
CA THR A 289 4.08 -21.97 5.23
C THR A 289 3.07 -21.06 5.92
N ASP A 290 3.14 -19.76 5.67
CA ASP A 290 2.15 -18.80 6.17
C ASP A 290 0.77 -19.07 5.56
N ILE A 291 0.69 -19.29 4.24
CA ILE A 291 -0.57 -19.63 3.55
C ILE A 291 -1.20 -20.88 4.17
N ARG A 292 -0.41 -21.94 4.43
CA ARG A 292 -0.92 -23.18 5.05
C ARG A 292 -1.48 -22.93 6.45
N TRP A 293 -0.76 -22.19 7.29
CA TRP A 293 -1.21 -21.87 8.64
C TRP A 293 -2.48 -21.03 8.64
N LEU A 294 -2.53 -19.99 7.79
CA LEU A 294 -3.70 -19.12 7.65
C LEU A 294 -4.92 -19.86 7.12
N THR A 295 -4.73 -20.72 6.11
CA THR A 295 -5.80 -21.56 5.54
C THR A 295 -6.38 -22.48 6.62
N TYR A 296 -5.54 -23.08 7.45
CA TYR A 296 -5.98 -23.92 8.57
C TYR A 296 -6.79 -23.11 9.60
N ALA A 297 -6.30 -21.93 9.99
CA ALA A 297 -7.01 -21.04 10.91
C ALA A 297 -8.37 -20.58 10.34
N ALA A 298 -8.42 -20.25 9.04
CA ALA A 298 -9.64 -19.87 8.34
C ALA A 298 -10.66 -21.00 8.29
N ARG A 299 -10.22 -22.26 8.07
CA ARG A 299 -11.11 -23.42 8.10
C ARG A 299 -11.73 -23.65 9.48
N ILE A 300 -10.96 -23.48 10.56
CA ILE A 300 -11.49 -23.56 11.93
C ILE A 300 -12.55 -22.47 12.17
N ALA A 301 -12.24 -21.23 11.80
CA ALA A 301 -13.16 -20.10 11.97
C ALA A 301 -14.43 -20.29 11.12
N ALA A 302 -14.30 -20.75 9.88
CA ALA A 302 -15.40 -21.05 8.98
C ALA A 302 -16.36 -22.09 9.57
N ASN A 303 -15.81 -23.20 10.10
CA ASN A 303 -16.59 -24.25 10.74
C ASN A 303 -17.31 -23.74 12.00
N ALA A 304 -16.62 -22.95 12.83
CA ALA A 304 -17.21 -22.37 14.04
C ALA A 304 -18.37 -21.41 13.72
N MET A 305 -18.30 -20.73 12.57
CA MET A 305 -19.34 -19.80 12.10
C MET A 305 -20.37 -20.45 11.17
N GLY A 306 -20.21 -21.74 10.85
CA GLY A 306 -21.12 -22.48 9.98
C GLY A 306 -21.12 -22.03 8.52
N LEU A 307 -20.02 -21.47 8.02
CA LEU A 307 -19.89 -21.03 6.63
C LEU A 307 -19.82 -22.26 5.71
N ARG A 308 -20.61 -22.26 4.63
CA ARG A 308 -20.70 -23.39 3.68
C ARG A 308 -20.33 -23.01 2.26
N SER A 309 -20.34 -21.72 1.96
CA SER A 309 -20.15 -21.20 0.61
C SER A 309 -19.39 -19.87 0.62
N TRP A 310 -18.90 -19.46 -0.55
CA TRP A 310 -18.37 -18.11 -0.77
C TRP A 310 -19.38 -17.03 -0.39
N ASP A 311 -20.67 -17.26 -0.67
CA ASP A 311 -21.74 -16.30 -0.37
C ASP A 311 -21.89 -16.08 1.14
N ASP A 312 -21.63 -17.11 1.97
CA ASP A 312 -21.59 -16.94 3.43
C ASP A 312 -20.37 -16.11 3.85
N ALA A 313 -19.20 -16.38 3.26
CA ALA A 313 -17.97 -15.67 3.57
C ALA A 313 -18.04 -14.18 3.20
N VAL A 314 -18.56 -13.85 2.01
CA VAL A 314 -18.62 -12.45 1.52
C VAL A 314 -19.53 -11.56 2.37
N ILE A 315 -20.56 -12.12 3.02
CA ILE A 315 -21.39 -11.40 4.01
C ILE A 315 -20.50 -10.88 5.15
N HIS A 316 -19.61 -11.72 5.67
CA HIS A 316 -18.67 -11.31 6.72
C HIS A 316 -17.64 -10.29 6.22
N LEU A 317 -17.20 -10.39 4.96
CA LEU A 317 -16.28 -9.41 4.40
C LEU A 317 -16.93 -8.02 4.27
N ARG A 318 -18.15 -7.97 3.73
CA ARG A 318 -18.97 -6.74 3.61
C ARG A 318 -19.34 -6.15 4.97
N ASN A 319 -19.52 -6.99 5.98
CA ASN A 319 -19.77 -6.52 7.34
C ASN A 319 -18.58 -5.72 7.90
N ILE A 320 -17.35 -5.91 7.43
CA ILE A 320 -16.17 -5.19 7.94
C ILE A 320 -15.68 -4.14 6.97
N LEU A 321 -15.19 -4.52 5.79
CA LEU A 321 -14.73 -3.59 4.76
C LEU A 321 -14.61 -4.32 3.42
N TRP A 322 -15.39 -3.92 2.42
CA TRP A 322 -15.38 -4.59 1.13
C TRP A 322 -15.56 -3.63 -0.04
N LEU A 323 -14.68 -3.73 -1.02
CA LEU A 323 -14.74 -3.09 -2.32
C LEU A 323 -14.71 -4.18 -3.41
N GLU A 324 -15.76 -4.23 -4.22
CA GLU A 324 -15.97 -5.25 -5.26
C GLU A 324 -15.07 -5.00 -6.48
N THR A 325 -13.78 -5.29 -6.36
CA THR A 325 -12.80 -5.10 -7.44
C THR A 325 -12.58 -6.39 -8.25
N GLU A 326 -11.89 -6.31 -9.40
CA GLU A 326 -11.43 -7.52 -10.14
C GLU A 326 -10.63 -8.49 -9.24
N ARG A 327 -9.99 -7.95 -8.18
CA ARG A 327 -9.19 -8.70 -7.22
C ARG A 327 -10.03 -9.48 -6.21
N ALA A 328 -11.34 -9.24 -6.15
CA ALA A 328 -12.28 -10.07 -5.39
C ALA A 328 -12.19 -11.56 -5.77
N GLY A 329 -11.82 -11.86 -7.03
CA GLY A 329 -11.61 -13.22 -7.50
C GLY A 329 -10.56 -14.00 -6.69
N VAL A 330 -9.52 -13.33 -6.20
CA VAL A 330 -8.46 -13.96 -5.37
C VAL A 330 -9.05 -14.43 -4.04
N PHE A 331 -9.83 -13.59 -3.38
CA PHE A 331 -10.52 -13.95 -2.14
C PHE A 331 -11.46 -15.13 -2.35
N ARG A 332 -12.25 -15.09 -3.43
CA ARG A 332 -13.18 -16.17 -3.77
C ARG A 332 -12.46 -17.50 -3.98
N GLN A 333 -11.39 -17.51 -4.76
CA GLN A 333 -10.60 -18.72 -5.02
C GLN A 333 -10.09 -19.36 -3.73
N HIS A 334 -9.58 -18.54 -2.79
CA HIS A 334 -9.11 -19.05 -1.50
C HIS A 334 -10.24 -19.63 -0.65
N TRP A 335 -11.37 -18.93 -0.57
CA TRP A 335 -12.50 -19.38 0.24
C TRP A 335 -13.18 -20.63 -0.32
N GLU A 336 -13.31 -20.75 -1.64
CA GLU A 336 -13.80 -21.98 -2.28
C GLU A 336 -12.90 -23.18 -1.92
N ALA A 337 -11.57 -22.99 -1.89
CA ALA A 337 -10.63 -24.04 -1.49
C ALA A 337 -10.65 -24.35 0.03
N ILE A 338 -10.93 -23.36 0.88
CA ILE A 338 -11.02 -23.53 2.35
C ILE A 338 -12.26 -24.35 2.72
N LEU A 339 -13.38 -24.09 2.03
CA LEU A 339 -14.71 -24.63 2.31
C LEU A 339 -14.99 -26.01 1.69
N THR A 340 -14.13 -26.47 0.77
CA THR A 340 -14.01 -27.89 0.37
C THR A 340 -13.19 -28.70 1.35
#